data_AF-A0A1Z5J7W2-F1
#
_entry.id   AF-A0A1Z5J7W2-F1
#
_cell.length_a   1.000
_cell.length_b   1.000
_cell.length_c   1.000
_cell.angle_alpha   90.00
_cell.angle_beta   90.00
_cell.angle_gamma   90.00
#
_symmetry.space_group_name_H-M   'P 1'
#
loop_
_entity.id
_entity.type
_entity.pdbx_description
1 polymer ?
#
loop_
_entity_poly.entity_id
_entity_poly.type
_entity_poly.pdbx_seq_one_letter_code
_entity_poly.pdbx_strand_id
1 'polypeptide(L)'
;MSRTISRQRSTLTFFVFWCLLSMSRGAFECPAATAHCMNEENHSQCMKLLQSGCEEFDTFESCPLQFACSKQSVADACVTLLVFQDDKCTGKPLQKMTFPTFSKSRKDCYHDEGTKNLSIQSRYCNRETGNWHETVYFGSEDCGETKPWWQFWSTKSMDIVFSPDSCVEGYQLGKCQFQPCDSEMNGKVATAES
;
A
#
# COMPACT_ATOMS: atom_id res chain seq x y z
N MET A 1 30.03 -49.52 27.41
CA MET A 1 28.93 -49.69 26.44
C MET A 1 28.63 -48.33 25.82
N SER A 2 29.33 -48.01 24.73
CA SER A 2 29.23 -46.72 24.04
C SER A 2 28.12 -46.77 23.00
N ARG A 3 27.14 -45.88 23.08
CA ARG A 3 26.10 -45.70 22.07
C ARG A 3 26.47 -44.51 21.19
N THR A 4 26.83 -44.82 19.94
CA THR A 4 27.13 -43.87 18.87
C THR A 4 25.82 -43.29 18.34
N ILE A 5 25.62 -41.98 18.47
CA ILE A 5 24.45 -41.27 17.91
C ILE A 5 24.78 -40.88 16.46
N SER A 6 24.07 -41.51 15.52
CA SER A 6 24.14 -41.24 14.09
C SER A 6 23.45 -39.92 13.74
N ARG A 7 24.16 -39.05 13.04
CA ARG A 7 23.76 -37.70 12.64
C ARG A 7 23.10 -37.76 11.26
N GLN A 8 21.77 -37.83 11.19
CA GLN A 8 21.05 -37.67 9.93
C GLN A 8 21.10 -36.20 9.49
N ARG A 9 21.82 -35.94 8.39
CA ARG A 9 21.76 -34.68 7.65
C ARG A 9 20.45 -34.65 6.86
N SER A 10 19.53 -33.76 7.26
CA SER A 10 18.30 -33.47 6.52
C SER A 10 18.63 -32.55 5.35
N THR A 11 18.71 -33.12 4.15
CA THR A 11 18.69 -32.42 2.86
C THR A 11 17.26 -31.97 2.59
N LEU A 12 16.87 -30.82 3.13
CA LEU A 12 15.62 -30.13 2.77
C LEU A 12 15.96 -28.68 2.38
N THR A 13 16.91 -28.57 1.46
CA THR A 13 17.22 -27.35 0.72
C THR A 13 16.81 -27.67 -0.72
N PHE A 14 15.81 -26.99 -1.28
CA PHE A 14 15.55 -26.77 -2.73
C PHE A 14 14.09 -26.62 -3.19
N PHE A 15 13.05 -26.68 -2.32
CA PHE A 15 11.65 -26.59 -2.79
C PHE A 15 10.77 -25.50 -2.15
N VAL A 16 11.34 -24.34 -1.78
CA VAL A 16 10.54 -23.16 -1.39
C VAL A 16 11.01 -21.91 -2.15
N PHE A 17 11.22 -22.05 -3.46
CA PHE A 17 11.54 -20.92 -4.35
C PHE A 17 10.44 -20.67 -5.40
N TRP A 18 9.23 -21.21 -5.18
CA TRP A 18 8.14 -21.14 -6.17
C TRP A 18 6.76 -20.94 -5.52
N CYS A 19 6.62 -19.92 -4.69
CA CYS A 19 5.31 -19.34 -4.35
C CYS A 19 5.32 -17.82 -4.53
N LEU A 20 5.93 -17.35 -5.63
CA LEU A 20 5.62 -16.05 -6.22
C LEU A 20 4.41 -16.23 -7.16
N LEU A 21 3.25 -16.50 -6.59
CA LEU A 21 1.95 -16.17 -7.19
C LEU A 21 1.60 -14.78 -6.61
N SER A 22 2.26 -13.71 -7.05
CA SER A 22 1.71 -12.84 -8.09
C SER A 22 0.19 -12.98 -8.16
N MET A 23 -0.50 -12.28 -7.26
CA MET A 23 -1.91 -11.97 -7.45
C MET A 23 -2.00 -11.19 -8.77
N SER A 24 -2.34 -11.88 -9.84
CA SER A 24 -2.59 -11.25 -11.14
C SER A 24 -3.91 -10.50 -10.99
N ARG A 25 -3.85 -9.23 -10.57
CA ARG A 25 -4.89 -8.26 -10.97
C ARG A 25 -5.05 -8.44 -12.47
N GLY A 26 -6.26 -8.72 -12.94
CA GLY A 26 -6.51 -8.98 -14.36
C GLY A 26 -5.87 -7.87 -15.18
N ALA A 27 -4.83 -8.20 -15.96
CA ALA A 27 -4.13 -7.21 -16.76
C ALA A 27 -5.13 -6.67 -17.78
N PHE A 28 -5.34 -5.35 -17.81
CA PHE A 28 -6.17 -4.74 -18.82
C PHE A 28 -5.55 -4.99 -20.20
N GLU A 29 -6.34 -5.55 -21.11
CA GLU A 29 -5.93 -5.78 -22.51
C GLU A 29 -6.68 -4.82 -23.44
N CYS A 30 -5.94 -4.14 -24.33
CA CYS A 30 -6.53 -3.28 -25.34
C CYS A 30 -7.43 -4.08 -26.29
N PRO A 31 -8.70 -3.67 -26.52
CA PRO A 31 -9.57 -4.34 -27.49
C PRO A 31 -8.98 -4.29 -28.90
N ALA A 32 -9.27 -5.28 -29.75
CA ALA A 32 -8.77 -5.28 -31.13
C ALA A 32 -9.18 -4.02 -31.90
N ALA A 33 -8.33 -3.53 -32.81
CA ALA A 33 -8.62 -2.36 -33.65
C ALA A 33 -9.90 -2.49 -34.51
N THR A 34 -10.38 -3.71 -34.72
CA THR A 34 -11.62 -4.04 -35.46
C THR A 34 -12.85 -4.20 -34.55
N ALA A 35 -12.69 -4.08 -33.24
CA ALA A 35 -13.80 -4.16 -32.29
C ALA A 35 -14.76 -2.97 -32.43
N HIS A 36 -15.98 -3.12 -31.92
CA HIS A 36 -16.98 -2.06 -31.93
C HIS A 36 -16.46 -0.81 -31.20
N CYS A 37 -16.52 0.35 -31.87
CA CYS A 37 -15.96 1.63 -31.43
C CYS A 37 -14.42 1.69 -31.28
N MET A 38 -13.71 0.72 -31.85
CA MET A 38 -12.26 0.78 -32.07
C MET A 38 -11.94 1.14 -33.52
N ASN A 39 -10.76 1.72 -33.72
CA ASN A 39 -10.10 1.91 -35.00
C ASN A 39 -8.57 1.82 -34.79
N GLU A 40 -7.79 1.95 -35.86
CA GLU A 40 -6.32 1.87 -35.75
C GLU A 40 -5.72 2.96 -34.84
N GLU A 41 -6.32 4.15 -34.84
CA GLU A 41 -5.84 5.30 -34.10
C GLU A 41 -6.01 5.11 -32.58
N ASN A 42 -7.22 4.79 -32.11
CA ASN A 42 -7.47 4.62 -30.68
C ASN A 42 -6.88 3.32 -30.13
N HIS A 43 -6.76 2.27 -30.96
CA HIS A 43 -5.99 1.07 -30.61
C HIS A 43 -4.52 1.41 -30.37
N SER A 44 -3.91 2.19 -31.25
CA SER A 44 -2.53 2.66 -31.09
C SER A 44 -2.36 3.51 -29.82
N GLN A 45 -3.33 4.37 -29.49
CA GLN A 45 -3.33 5.13 -28.24
C GLN A 45 -3.40 4.22 -27.00
N CYS A 46 -4.28 3.22 -27.00
CA CYS A 46 -4.39 2.24 -25.92
C CYS A 46 -3.07 1.49 -25.71
N MET A 47 -2.47 0.99 -26.79
CA MET A 47 -1.19 0.27 -26.73
C MET A 47 -0.04 1.13 -26.20
N LYS A 48 -0.01 2.43 -26.54
CA LYS A 48 0.97 3.37 -25.98
C LYS A 48 0.82 3.54 -24.47
N LEU A 49 -0.42 3.64 -23.98
CA LEU A 49 -0.69 3.74 -22.54
C LEU A 49 -0.27 2.46 -21.82
N LEU A 50 -0.57 1.28 -22.37
CA LEU A 50 -0.13 0.00 -21.82
C LEU A 50 1.41 -0.10 -21.76
N GLN A 51 2.10 0.31 -22.82
CA GLN A 51 3.57 0.34 -22.87
C GLN A 51 4.19 1.36 -21.91
N SER A 52 3.46 2.43 -21.57
CA SER A 52 3.91 3.42 -20.58
C SER A 52 3.83 2.94 -19.13
N GLY A 53 3.30 1.73 -18.89
CA GLY A 53 3.13 1.16 -17.55
C GLY A 53 1.81 1.57 -16.88
N CYS A 54 0.81 1.95 -17.66
CA CYS A 54 -0.51 2.21 -17.12
C CYS A 54 -1.18 0.91 -16.65
N GLU A 55 -1.49 0.81 -15.36
CA GLU A 55 -2.10 -0.39 -14.77
C GLU A 55 -3.63 -0.34 -14.73
N GLU A 56 -4.23 0.86 -14.77
CA GLU A 56 -5.68 1.08 -14.70
C GLU A 56 -6.10 2.10 -15.75
N PHE A 57 -7.13 1.78 -16.53
CA PHE A 57 -7.57 2.58 -17.68
C PHE A 57 -8.96 3.14 -17.45
N ASP A 58 -9.13 4.44 -17.70
CA ASP A 58 -10.43 5.07 -17.84
C ASP A 58 -10.84 4.98 -19.31
N THR A 59 -11.91 4.24 -19.59
CA THR A 59 -12.56 4.23 -20.90
C THR A 59 -13.75 5.19 -20.88
N PHE A 60 -13.72 6.20 -21.73
CA PHE A 60 -14.87 7.11 -21.86
C PHE A 60 -15.83 6.57 -22.91
N GLU A 61 -17.13 6.59 -22.61
CA GLU A 61 -18.22 6.12 -23.49
C GLU A 61 -18.38 7.04 -24.71
N SER A 62 -17.41 6.98 -25.63
CA SER A 62 -17.39 7.68 -26.91
C SER A 62 -17.02 6.69 -28.02
N CYS A 63 -17.49 6.94 -29.25
CA CYS A 63 -17.13 6.14 -30.42
C CYS A 63 -16.50 7.08 -31.45
N PRO A 64 -15.16 7.04 -31.67
CA PRO A 64 -14.22 6.03 -31.16
C PRO A 64 -13.96 6.12 -29.65
N LEU A 65 -13.69 4.97 -29.03
CA LEU A 65 -13.33 4.87 -27.61
C LEU A 65 -12.10 5.72 -27.33
N GLN A 66 -12.13 6.43 -26.20
CA GLN A 66 -10.99 7.20 -25.70
C GLN A 66 -10.46 6.52 -24.45
N PHE A 67 -9.13 6.42 -24.39
CA PHE A 67 -8.42 5.82 -23.27
C PHE A 67 -7.64 6.90 -22.57
N ALA A 68 -7.77 6.98 -21.25
CA ALA A 68 -6.80 7.65 -20.40
C ALA A 68 -6.26 6.64 -19.41
N CYS A 69 -5.02 6.85 -18.97
CA CYS A 69 -4.59 6.18 -17.76
C CYS A 69 -5.40 6.77 -16.61
N SER A 70 -6.17 5.93 -15.91
CA SER A 70 -6.73 6.32 -14.63
C SER A 70 -5.54 6.80 -13.82
N LYS A 71 -5.61 8.01 -13.26
CA LYS A 71 -4.49 8.55 -12.49
C LYS A 71 -4.25 7.60 -11.32
N GLN A 72 -3.37 6.63 -11.52
CA GLN A 72 -2.68 5.96 -10.45
C GLN A 72 -1.96 7.10 -9.78
N SER A 73 -2.53 7.57 -8.68
CA SER A 73 -2.01 8.71 -7.96
C SER A 73 -0.60 8.29 -7.56
N VAL A 74 0.38 8.84 -8.26
CA VAL A 74 1.77 8.62 -7.91
C VAL A 74 1.92 9.28 -6.54
N ALA A 75 2.34 8.47 -5.55
CA ALA A 75 2.64 8.97 -4.23
C ALA A 75 3.65 10.12 -4.35
N ASP A 76 3.22 11.31 -3.97
CA ASP A 76 4.00 12.55 -4.04
C ASP A 76 4.64 12.90 -2.70
N ALA A 77 4.50 12.01 -1.72
CA ALA A 77 5.11 12.11 -0.41
C ALA A 77 5.65 10.76 0.06
N CYS A 78 6.49 10.82 1.09
CA CYS A 78 7.08 9.68 1.75
C CYS A 78 6.98 9.89 3.26
N VAL A 79 6.54 8.87 3.99
CA VAL A 79 6.47 8.91 5.45
C VAL A 79 7.44 7.90 6.03
N THR A 80 8.12 8.30 7.10
CA THR A 80 8.94 7.40 7.91
C THR A 80 8.33 7.31 9.30
N LEU A 81 7.98 6.09 9.72
CA LEU A 81 7.60 5.78 11.10
C LEU A 81 8.78 5.15 11.85
N LEU A 82 8.91 5.52 13.11
CA LEU A 82 9.84 4.95 14.06
C LEU A 82 9.07 3.95 14.92
N VAL A 83 9.58 2.74 15.05
CA VAL A 83 8.98 1.68 15.88
C VAL A 83 9.82 1.49 17.14
N PHE A 84 9.16 1.48 18.29
CA PHE A 84 9.78 1.34 19.60
C PHE A 84 9.37 0.03 20.27
N GLN A 85 10.09 -0.31 21.34
CA GLN A 85 9.82 -1.53 22.11
C GLN A 85 8.59 -1.38 23.01
N ASP A 86 8.29 -0.16 23.46
CA ASP A 86 7.20 0.16 24.38
C ASP A 86 6.21 1.14 23.77
N ASP A 87 5.03 1.21 24.38
CA ASP A 87 3.90 2.05 23.99
C ASP A 87 4.08 3.55 24.29
N LYS A 88 5.22 3.92 24.90
CA LYS A 88 5.59 5.29 25.28
C LYS A 88 6.72 5.84 24.42
N CYS A 89 7.19 5.06 23.45
CA CYS A 89 8.29 5.39 22.56
C CYS A 89 9.56 5.80 23.32
N THR A 90 9.89 5.09 24.41
CA THR A 90 11.10 5.40 25.17
C THR A 90 12.35 4.71 24.58
N GLY A 91 13.50 5.37 24.73
CA GLY A 91 14.78 4.84 24.26
C GLY A 91 15.05 5.08 22.77
N LYS A 92 15.81 4.18 22.15
CA LYS A 92 16.13 4.25 20.72
C LYS A 92 15.07 3.48 19.92
N PRO A 93 14.66 3.97 18.73
CA PRO A 93 13.81 3.19 17.82
C PRO A 93 14.47 1.87 17.44
N LEU A 94 13.71 0.77 17.49
CA LEU A 94 14.14 -0.56 17.03
C LEU A 94 14.22 -0.61 15.51
N GLN A 95 13.32 0.10 14.84
CA GLN A 95 13.14 0.02 13.39
C GLN A 95 12.68 1.35 12.82
N LYS A 96 13.04 1.58 11.55
CA LYS A 96 12.47 2.64 10.73
C LYS A 96 11.70 2.01 9.56
N MET A 97 10.45 2.41 9.40
CA MET A 97 9.60 1.99 8.29
C MET A 97 9.34 3.18 7.40
N THR A 98 9.75 3.10 6.14
CA THR A 98 9.54 4.17 5.16
C THR A 98 8.65 3.65 4.04
N PHE A 99 7.59 4.39 3.72
CA PHE A 99 6.66 4.00 2.67
C PHE A 99 6.05 5.20 1.94
N PRO A 100 5.67 5.00 0.66
CA PRO A 100 5.10 6.06 -0.16
C PRO A 100 3.69 6.42 0.33
N THR A 101 3.39 7.72 0.30
CA THR A 101 2.10 8.29 0.73
C THR A 101 1.77 9.54 -0.09
N PHE A 102 0.68 10.21 0.26
CA PHE A 102 0.20 11.40 -0.44
C PHE A 102 0.42 12.66 0.37
N SER A 103 0.54 13.81 -0.29
CA SER A 103 0.59 15.12 0.37
C SER A 103 -0.79 15.69 0.71
N LYS A 104 -1.86 14.99 0.31
CA LYS A 104 -3.26 15.39 0.51
C LYS A 104 -4.11 14.20 0.90
N SER A 105 -5.16 14.46 1.68
CA SER A 105 -6.16 13.45 2.02
C SER A 105 -6.80 12.86 0.76
N ARG A 106 -6.98 11.55 0.78
CA ARG A 106 -7.61 10.78 -0.28
C ARG A 106 -8.60 9.79 0.33
N LYS A 107 -9.63 9.47 -0.44
CA LYS A 107 -10.72 8.55 -0.03
C LYS A 107 -10.46 7.11 -0.46
N ASP A 108 -9.29 6.79 -0.99
CA ASP A 108 -8.92 5.43 -1.35
C ASP A 108 -8.81 4.56 -0.11
N CYS A 109 -9.34 3.34 -0.23
CA CYS A 109 -9.31 2.35 0.83
C CYS A 109 -8.13 1.41 0.62
N TYR A 110 -7.31 1.29 1.65
CA TYR A 110 -6.14 0.44 1.66
C TYR A 110 -6.39 -0.81 2.52
N HIS A 111 -5.98 -1.96 1.97
CA HIS A 111 -5.98 -3.25 2.63
C HIS A 111 -4.69 -3.99 2.31
N ASP A 112 -4.13 -4.64 3.32
CA ASP A 112 -3.13 -5.68 3.13
C ASP A 112 -3.47 -6.94 3.96
N GLU A 113 -2.66 -7.98 3.79
CA GLU A 113 -2.86 -9.22 4.54
C GLU A 113 -2.60 -9.10 6.04
N GLY A 114 -1.84 -8.09 6.46
CA GLY A 114 -1.56 -7.78 7.87
C GLY A 114 -2.73 -7.06 8.55
N THR A 115 -3.55 -6.35 7.77
CA THR A 115 -4.74 -5.63 8.21
C THR A 115 -6.02 -6.44 7.98
N LYS A 116 -5.99 -7.78 8.05
CA LYS A 116 -7.23 -8.59 8.00
C LYS A 116 -8.14 -8.18 9.15
N ASN A 117 -9.35 -7.72 8.83
CA ASN A 117 -10.34 -7.06 9.72
C ASN A 117 -10.13 -5.56 10.01
N LEU A 118 -9.20 -4.90 9.33
CA LEU A 118 -9.03 -3.46 9.37
C LEU A 118 -9.06 -2.90 7.94
N SER A 119 -9.58 -1.69 7.81
CA SER A 119 -9.45 -0.92 6.59
C SER A 119 -8.87 0.45 6.91
N ILE A 120 -7.99 0.93 6.04
CA ILE A 120 -7.29 2.21 6.27
C ILE A 120 -7.64 3.16 5.13
N GLN A 121 -8.03 4.38 5.46
CA GLN A 121 -8.32 5.44 4.50
C GLN A 121 -7.52 6.70 4.86
N SER A 122 -7.54 7.70 3.99
CA SER A 122 -7.05 9.04 4.32
C SER A 122 -5.60 9.05 4.79
N ARG A 123 -4.73 8.24 4.17
CA ARG A 123 -3.29 8.21 4.50
C ARG A 123 -2.57 9.35 3.79
N TYR A 124 -2.13 10.37 4.53
CA TYR A 124 -1.40 11.48 3.92
C TYR A 124 -0.51 12.24 4.90
N CYS A 125 0.54 12.84 4.37
CA CYS A 125 1.37 13.82 5.04
C CYS A 125 0.76 15.22 4.89
N ASN A 126 0.42 15.86 5.98
CA ASN A 126 -0.11 17.21 5.99
C ASN A 126 1.04 18.22 5.81
N ARG A 127 0.98 19.02 4.73
CA ARG A 127 2.03 19.99 4.39
C ARG A 127 2.15 21.16 5.39
N GLU A 128 1.06 21.51 6.05
CA GLU A 128 1.03 22.64 6.99
C GLU A 128 1.61 22.25 8.35
N THR A 129 1.25 21.06 8.84
CA THR A 129 1.66 20.60 10.18
C THR A 129 2.89 19.71 10.17
N GLY A 130 3.24 19.12 9.03
CA GLY A 130 4.27 18.09 8.93
C GLY A 130 3.87 16.74 9.53
N ASN A 131 2.63 16.58 9.99
CA ASN A 131 2.13 15.35 10.61
C ASN A 131 1.61 14.37 9.56
N TRP A 132 1.61 13.09 9.92
CA TRP A 132 0.97 12.04 9.12
C TRP A 132 -0.40 11.69 9.70
N HIS A 133 -1.38 11.56 8.82
CA HIS A 133 -2.76 11.25 9.15
C HIS A 133 -3.15 9.93 8.50
N GLU A 134 -3.99 9.16 9.19
CA GLU A 134 -4.73 8.04 8.64
C GLU A 134 -6.05 7.84 9.40
N THR A 135 -7.02 7.21 8.74
CA THR A 135 -8.29 6.81 9.36
C THR A 135 -8.37 5.29 9.34
N VAL A 136 -8.46 4.66 10.50
CA VAL A 136 -8.56 3.20 10.65
C VAL A 136 -9.99 2.83 10.98
N TYR A 137 -10.57 1.90 10.23
CA TYR A 137 -11.90 1.32 10.48
C TYR A 137 -11.73 -0.09 11.03
N PHE A 138 -12.26 -0.33 12.23
CA PHE A 138 -12.16 -1.63 12.89
C PHE A 138 -13.32 -2.55 12.50
N GLY A 139 -13.02 -3.82 12.21
CA GLY A 139 -14.01 -4.83 11.88
C GLY A 139 -14.68 -4.64 10.52
N SER A 140 -14.04 -3.92 9.61
CA SER A 140 -14.53 -3.67 8.25
C SER A 140 -13.45 -3.98 7.23
N GLU A 141 -13.87 -4.64 6.14
CA GLU A 141 -13.07 -4.81 4.91
C GLU A 141 -13.39 -3.72 3.88
N ASP A 142 -14.21 -2.73 4.23
CA ASP A 142 -14.51 -1.59 3.36
C ASP A 142 -14.35 -0.28 4.13
N CYS A 143 -13.69 0.73 3.53
CA CYS A 143 -13.66 2.11 4.06
C CYS A 143 -14.94 2.90 3.70
N GLY A 144 -16.06 2.19 3.54
CA GLY A 144 -17.32 2.76 3.11
C GLY A 144 -18.22 3.15 4.29
N GLU A 145 -18.90 4.29 4.16
CA GLU A 145 -20.00 4.71 5.02
C GLU A 145 -21.26 3.84 4.84
N THR A 146 -21.31 3.02 3.78
CA THR A 146 -22.43 2.11 3.48
C THR A 146 -22.34 0.83 4.31
N LYS A 147 -22.31 0.96 5.64
CA LYS A 147 -22.68 -0.14 6.51
C LYS A 147 -24.17 -0.03 6.82
N PRO A 148 -24.90 -1.15 6.81
CA PRO A 148 -26.31 -1.13 7.14
C PRO A 148 -26.52 -0.53 8.53
N TRP A 149 -27.66 0.14 8.73
CA TRP A 149 -27.86 1.01 9.88
C TRP A 149 -27.66 0.34 11.26
N TRP A 150 -27.84 -0.98 11.33
CA TRP A 150 -27.64 -1.78 12.54
C TRP A 150 -26.17 -2.06 12.88
N GLN A 151 -25.22 -1.72 12.02
CA GLN A 151 -23.77 -1.85 12.25
C GLN A 151 -23.09 -0.52 12.64
N PHE A 152 -23.79 0.62 12.57
CA PHE A 152 -23.21 1.93 12.92
C PHE A 152 -22.68 2.01 14.36
N TRP A 153 -23.26 1.26 15.30
CA TRP A 153 -22.80 1.23 16.69
C TRP A 153 -21.57 0.33 16.92
N SER A 154 -21.23 -0.55 15.97
CA SER A 154 -20.16 -1.55 16.13
C SER A 154 -18.86 -1.21 15.39
N THR A 155 -18.93 -0.51 14.25
CA THR A 155 -17.73 -0.10 13.50
C THR A 155 -17.30 1.29 13.92
N LYS A 156 -16.33 1.36 14.84
CA LYS A 156 -15.65 2.62 15.16
C LYS A 156 -14.59 2.86 14.10
N SER A 157 -14.60 4.05 13.49
CA SER A 157 -13.41 4.58 12.83
C SER A 157 -12.62 5.41 13.85
N MET A 158 -11.31 5.48 13.65
CA MET A 158 -10.42 6.35 14.43
C MET A 158 -9.53 7.10 13.48
N ASP A 159 -9.53 8.43 13.61
CA ASP A 159 -8.53 9.29 12.98
C ASP A 159 -7.28 9.29 13.86
N ILE A 160 -6.20 8.77 13.31
CA ILE A 160 -4.90 8.69 13.98
C ILE A 160 -4.00 9.77 13.38
N VAL A 161 -3.36 10.54 14.24
CA VAL A 161 -2.41 11.58 13.86
C VAL A 161 -1.06 11.28 14.50
N PHE A 162 -0.07 11.03 13.67
CA PHE A 162 1.30 10.82 14.08
C PHE A 162 2.05 12.14 13.94
N SER A 163 2.69 12.58 15.04
CA SER A 163 3.60 13.72 15.05
C SER A 163 4.98 13.28 15.58
N PRO A 164 6.02 14.10 15.38
CA PRO A 164 7.34 13.78 15.93
C PRO A 164 7.37 13.76 17.46
N ASP A 165 6.33 14.30 18.12
CA ASP A 165 6.25 14.43 19.57
C ASP A 165 5.20 13.50 20.20
N SER A 166 4.41 12.78 19.39
CA SER A 166 3.39 11.85 19.86
C SER A 166 3.81 10.40 19.68
N CYS A 167 3.52 9.57 20.68
CA CYS A 167 3.64 8.12 20.59
C CYS A 167 2.25 7.51 20.51
N VAL A 168 2.02 6.67 19.50
CA VAL A 168 0.79 5.93 19.30
C VAL A 168 1.15 4.45 19.29
N GLU A 169 0.87 3.73 20.38
CA GLU A 169 1.11 2.28 20.51
C GLU A 169 2.53 1.84 20.11
N GLY A 170 3.54 2.64 20.46
CA GLY A 170 4.94 2.36 20.14
C GLY A 170 5.40 2.79 18.75
N TYR A 171 4.56 3.55 18.04
CA TYR A 171 4.90 4.20 16.78
C TYR A 171 4.97 5.72 16.96
N GLN A 172 5.99 6.34 16.37
CA GLN A 172 6.18 7.79 16.34
C GLN A 172 6.51 8.23 14.92
N LEU A 173 6.09 9.45 14.54
CA LEU A 173 6.48 9.99 13.25
C LEU A 173 7.98 10.32 13.24
N GLY A 174 8.73 9.69 12.35
CA GLY A 174 10.10 10.10 12.07
C GLY A 174 10.12 11.36 11.20
N LYS A 175 9.42 11.33 10.06
CA LYS A 175 9.27 12.48 9.17
C LYS A 175 8.20 12.27 8.10
N CYS A 176 7.66 13.38 7.62
CA CYS A 176 6.97 13.50 6.33
C CYS A 176 7.89 14.21 5.33
N GLN A 177 8.08 13.62 4.16
CA GLN A 177 8.83 14.21 3.05
C GLN A 177 7.88 14.43 1.87
N PHE A 178 7.88 15.63 1.29
CA PHE A 178 6.97 16.00 0.19
C PHE A 178 7.63 15.76 -1.17
N GLN A 179 8.17 14.55 -1.31
CA GLN A 179 8.75 13.99 -2.52
C GLN A 179 8.53 12.48 -2.50
N PRO A 180 8.55 11.80 -3.66
CA PRO A 180 8.49 10.34 -3.72
C PRO A 180 9.56 9.70 -2.84
N CYS A 181 9.28 8.52 -2.28
CA CYS A 181 10.31 7.76 -1.58
C CYS A 181 11.43 7.38 -2.54
N ASP A 182 12.67 7.38 -2.03
CA ASP A 182 13.79 6.80 -2.76
C ASP A 182 13.46 5.34 -3.07
N SER A 183 13.64 4.93 -4.33
CA SER A 183 13.24 3.60 -4.81
C SER A 183 13.87 2.44 -4.04
N GLU A 184 15.00 2.69 -3.36
CA GLU A 184 15.67 1.72 -2.50
C GLU A 184 14.95 1.47 -1.16
N MET A 185 14.07 2.38 -0.72
CA MET A 185 13.38 2.34 0.57
C MET A 185 11.96 1.78 0.51
N ASN A 186 11.37 1.64 -0.67
CA ASN A 186 10.02 1.11 -0.82
C ASN A 186 9.93 -0.33 -0.27
N GLY A 187 9.25 -0.50 0.86
CA GLY A 187 8.96 -1.81 1.45
C GLY A 187 10.12 -2.46 2.22
N LYS A 188 11.24 -1.76 2.42
CA LYS A 188 12.34 -2.30 3.24
C LYS A 188 12.19 -1.89 4.70
N VAL A 189 12.01 -2.90 5.53
CA VAL A 189 12.23 -2.82 6.97
C VAL A 189 13.73 -2.63 7.20
N ALA A 190 14.14 -1.40 7.53
CA ALA A 190 15.50 -1.13 7.96
C ALA A 190 15.58 -1.33 9.48
N THR A 191 16.27 -2.38 9.91
CA THR A 191 16.71 -2.51 11.31
C THR A 191 17.64 -1.37 11.64
N ALA A 192 17.37 -0.64 12.72
CA ALA A 192 18.28 0.41 13.18
C ALA A 192 19.61 -0.25 13.59
N GLU A 193 20.71 0.14 12.95
CA GLU A 193 22.05 -0.28 13.38
C GLU A 193 22.29 0.27 14.79
N SER A 194 22.56 -0.64 15.73
CA SER A 194 22.67 -0.40 17.17
C SER A 194 23.91 0.36 17.58
#